data_AF-A0A318EEN1-F1
#
_entry.id   AF-A0A318EEN1-F1
#
_cell.length_a   1.000
_cell.length_b   1.000
_cell.length_c   1.000
_cell.angle_alpha   90.00
_cell.angle_beta   90.00
_cell.angle_gamma   90.00
#
_symmetry.space_group_name_H-M   'P 1'
#
loop_
_entity.id
_entity.type
_entity.pdbx_description
1 polymer ?
#
loop_
_entity_poly.entity_id
_entity_poly.type
_entity_poly.pdbx_seq_one_letter_code
_entity_poly.pdbx_strand_id
1 'polypeptide(L)'
;MNAAPLSVDAIRDCLEGSVPSAMATCAPDGTPNVTYTSQVEYVDEHHVALSFQFFNKTRENILLNPRATVEVTHPRSGACYRLSLMYLRTECEGRIFERMKAKLAGIASHTGMAGVFKLRGADIYRVLSIEAVPGAALPLLAPRRNLLAALRSATTRIAACADLEALFSASLTALVSDFDLRHAMFLAHDAADNLLYTVASRGYPESGIGSEIAIGDGVIGVAAEVRTPIRIAHLTEEYSYHRAVRETAREAGLAFAQREIPFPGLPHPHSQLAVPIVAGPRLLGVIYLESPDESRFGYDDEDALVAFAAQIAAQMLLLGDAEEPAIEAEPPVVAQPSDTTPLTVRHYAEDHSVFLDDDYLIKGVAGAILWKLLGDHQETGRTQFTNRELRLDAGLRLPDIADNLEARLILLTRRLAERSSDIAIERCGRGRFVLTLRRSVTLINVPRPGMAA
;
A
#
# COMPACT_ATOMS: atom_id res chain seq x y z
N MET A 1 27.55 -38.05 -4.12
CA MET A 1 26.15 -37.61 -3.94
C MET A 1 25.91 -36.56 -5.00
N ASN A 2 25.07 -36.83 -6.00
CA ASN A 2 24.68 -35.76 -6.93
C ASN A 2 23.87 -34.75 -6.13
N ALA A 3 24.35 -33.52 -6.05
CA ALA A 3 23.57 -32.42 -5.49
C ALA A 3 22.23 -32.36 -6.24
N ALA A 4 21.13 -32.11 -5.52
CA ALA A 4 19.84 -31.90 -6.16
C ALA A 4 19.97 -30.78 -7.22
N PRO A 5 19.28 -30.89 -8.37
CA PRO A 5 19.34 -29.85 -9.39
C PRO A 5 18.90 -28.51 -8.79
N LEU A 6 19.66 -27.45 -9.07
CA LEU A 6 19.34 -26.10 -8.62
C LEU A 6 18.07 -25.62 -9.35
N SER A 7 17.13 -25.05 -8.59
CA SER A 7 15.91 -24.42 -9.12
C SER A 7 16.03 -22.90 -9.08
N VAL A 8 15.15 -22.21 -9.83
CA VAL A 8 15.06 -20.75 -9.79
C VAL A 8 14.69 -20.28 -8.37
N ASP A 9 13.76 -20.97 -7.70
CA ASP A 9 13.36 -20.68 -6.32
C ASP A 9 14.54 -20.67 -5.35
N ALA A 10 15.47 -21.61 -5.51
CA ALA A 10 16.64 -21.74 -4.64
C ALA A 10 17.64 -20.58 -4.79
N ILE A 11 17.57 -19.84 -5.90
CA ILE A 11 18.48 -18.72 -6.21
C ILE A 11 17.74 -17.39 -6.37
N ARG A 12 16.46 -17.28 -5.99
CA ARG A 12 15.64 -16.07 -6.23
C ARG A 12 16.25 -14.80 -5.65
N ASP A 13 16.98 -14.90 -4.53
CA ASP A 13 17.69 -13.77 -3.90
C ASP A 13 18.76 -13.16 -4.83
N CYS A 14 19.28 -13.93 -5.81
CA CYS A 14 20.19 -13.44 -6.86
C CYS A 14 19.46 -12.58 -7.90
N LEU A 15 18.12 -12.68 -7.98
CA LEU A 15 17.24 -12.01 -8.95
C LEU A 15 16.62 -10.74 -8.35
N GLU A 16 17.26 -10.17 -7.33
CA GLU A 16 16.83 -8.92 -6.68
C GLU A 16 17.22 -7.67 -7.48
N GLY A 17 18.16 -7.79 -8.41
CA GLY A 17 18.68 -6.65 -9.19
C GLY A 17 19.67 -5.77 -8.44
N SER A 18 20.10 -6.16 -7.24
CA SER A 18 21.11 -5.44 -6.44
C SER A 18 22.53 -5.58 -6.98
N VAL A 19 22.84 -6.70 -7.65
CA VAL A 19 24.12 -6.93 -8.32
C VAL A 19 23.87 -7.03 -9.83
N PRO A 20 24.51 -6.20 -10.67
CA PRO A 20 24.35 -6.28 -12.12
C PRO A 20 24.69 -7.68 -12.64
N SER A 21 23.85 -8.21 -13.53
CA SER A 21 24.04 -9.53 -14.11
C SER A 21 24.69 -9.41 -15.49
N ALA A 22 25.61 -10.33 -15.81
CA ALA A 22 26.22 -10.38 -17.14
C ALA A 22 25.42 -11.32 -18.05
N MET A 23 25.02 -10.85 -19.22
CA MET A 23 24.30 -11.62 -20.24
C MET A 23 25.20 -11.82 -21.46
N ALA A 24 25.34 -13.07 -21.90
CA ALA A 24 26.03 -13.46 -23.11
C ALA A 24 25.02 -13.98 -24.16
N THR A 25 25.16 -13.49 -25.39
CA THR A 25 24.41 -13.92 -26.58
C THR A 25 25.35 -14.13 -27.74
N CYS A 26 24.85 -14.72 -28.83
CA CYS A 26 25.66 -15.05 -29.99
C CYS A 26 25.01 -14.51 -31.27
N ALA A 27 25.80 -13.84 -32.11
CA ALA A 27 25.37 -13.43 -33.44
C ALA A 27 25.24 -14.65 -34.37
N PRO A 28 24.55 -14.53 -35.53
CA PRO A 28 24.36 -15.64 -36.46
C PRO A 28 25.65 -16.26 -37.00
N ASP A 29 26.74 -15.48 -37.04
CA ASP A 29 28.06 -15.90 -37.49
C ASP A 29 28.89 -16.61 -36.39
N GLY A 30 28.34 -16.78 -35.19
CA GLY A 30 29.04 -17.36 -34.05
C GLY A 30 29.76 -16.34 -33.16
N THR A 31 29.75 -15.04 -33.49
CA THR A 31 30.45 -14.02 -32.72
C THR A 31 29.77 -13.81 -31.35
N PRO A 32 30.49 -13.96 -30.21
CA PRO A 32 29.93 -13.74 -28.89
C PRO A 32 29.71 -12.24 -28.61
N ASN A 33 28.69 -11.94 -27.82
CA ASN A 33 28.36 -10.60 -27.36
C ASN A 33 28.01 -10.67 -25.87
N VAL A 34 28.71 -9.88 -25.04
CA VAL A 34 28.49 -9.85 -23.58
C VAL A 34 28.10 -8.43 -23.17
N THR A 35 27.02 -8.32 -22.41
CA THR A 35 26.49 -7.04 -21.92
C THR A 35 25.97 -7.18 -20.51
N TYR A 36 26.04 -6.13 -19.70
CA TYR A 36 25.39 -6.11 -18.39
C TYR A 36 23.89 -5.81 -18.54
N THR A 37 23.06 -6.60 -17.86
CA THR A 37 21.65 -6.29 -17.62
C THR A 37 21.49 -5.69 -16.23
N SER A 38 20.71 -4.62 -16.14
CA SER A 38 20.41 -3.92 -14.89
C SER A 38 19.51 -4.76 -13.99
N GLN A 39 18.69 -5.65 -14.55
CA GLN A 39 17.76 -6.46 -13.78
C GLN A 39 17.48 -7.81 -14.44
N VAL A 40 17.48 -8.85 -13.60
CA VAL A 40 16.87 -10.16 -13.86
C VAL A 40 15.81 -10.35 -12.78
N GLU A 41 14.56 -10.50 -13.18
CA GLU A 41 13.41 -10.59 -12.30
C GLU A 41 12.91 -12.04 -12.23
N TYR A 42 12.59 -12.49 -11.02
CA TYR A 42 11.92 -13.77 -10.81
C TYR A 42 10.48 -13.75 -11.36
N VAL A 43 10.10 -14.78 -12.12
CA VAL A 43 8.74 -14.94 -12.65
C VAL A 43 8.06 -16.14 -12.00
N ASP A 44 8.66 -17.32 -12.14
CA ASP A 44 8.24 -18.58 -11.52
C ASP A 44 9.43 -19.56 -11.48
N GLU A 45 9.19 -20.80 -11.03
CA GLU A 45 10.22 -21.83 -10.86
C GLU A 45 10.97 -22.18 -12.17
N HIS A 46 10.40 -21.85 -13.34
CA HIS A 46 10.90 -22.17 -14.67
C HIS A 46 11.25 -20.94 -15.52
N HIS A 47 10.92 -19.72 -15.09
CA HIS A 47 11.05 -18.51 -15.91
C HIS A 47 11.70 -17.35 -15.17
N VAL A 48 12.43 -16.54 -15.93
CA VAL A 48 12.96 -15.25 -15.49
C VAL A 48 12.65 -14.19 -16.54
N ALA A 49 12.57 -12.93 -16.10
CA ALA A 49 12.39 -11.78 -16.99
C ALA A 49 13.65 -10.90 -16.99
N LEU A 50 14.13 -10.51 -18.17
CA LEU A 50 15.26 -9.59 -18.30
C LEU A 50 14.78 -8.24 -18.83
N SER A 51 15.34 -7.16 -18.29
CA SER A 51 14.95 -5.81 -18.71
C SER A 51 15.42 -5.53 -20.14
N PHE A 52 14.55 -4.97 -20.97
CA PHE A 52 14.90 -4.50 -22.31
C PHE A 52 14.91 -2.96 -22.34
N GLN A 53 16.10 -2.36 -22.46
CA GLN A 53 16.28 -0.91 -22.45
C GLN A 53 17.21 -0.42 -23.58
N PHE A 54 18.43 -0.97 -23.66
CA PHE A 54 19.51 -0.46 -24.54
C PHE A 54 20.06 -1.48 -25.54
N PHE A 55 19.46 -2.68 -25.60
CA PHE A 55 20.04 -3.87 -26.21
C PHE A 55 19.86 -3.97 -27.72
N ASN A 56 20.45 -3.08 -28.53
CA ASN A 56 20.32 -3.20 -29.99
C ASN A 56 20.94 -4.52 -30.51
N LYS A 57 22.21 -4.78 -30.21
CA LYS A 57 22.89 -6.03 -30.64
C LYS A 57 22.42 -7.27 -29.89
N THR A 58 22.27 -7.17 -28.56
CA THR A 58 21.80 -8.30 -27.74
C THR A 58 20.40 -8.74 -28.17
N ARG A 59 19.48 -7.80 -28.47
CA ARG A 59 18.13 -8.15 -28.95
C ARG A 59 18.12 -8.73 -30.35
N GLU A 60 18.91 -8.17 -31.27
CA GLU A 60 19.07 -8.75 -32.61
C GLU A 60 19.54 -10.20 -32.52
N ASN A 61 20.56 -10.46 -31.70
CA ASN A 61 21.05 -11.82 -31.46
C ASN A 61 19.95 -12.72 -30.89
N ILE A 62 19.19 -12.27 -29.89
CA ILE A 62 18.13 -13.09 -29.26
C ILE A 62 16.99 -13.41 -30.23
N LEU A 63 16.59 -12.47 -31.07
CA LEU A 63 15.50 -12.69 -32.03
C LEU A 63 15.91 -13.67 -33.15
N LEU A 64 17.20 -13.78 -33.47
CA LEU A 64 17.72 -14.72 -34.46
C LEU A 64 18.15 -16.07 -33.85
N ASN A 65 18.74 -16.02 -32.65
CA ASN A 65 19.17 -17.15 -31.86
C ASN A 65 18.62 -16.99 -30.43
N PRO A 66 17.50 -17.65 -30.08
CA PRO A 66 16.78 -17.41 -28.83
C PRO A 66 17.48 -17.95 -27.59
N ARG A 67 18.79 -18.26 -27.65
CA ARG A 67 19.56 -18.74 -26.51
C ARG A 67 20.40 -17.62 -25.89
N ALA A 68 20.36 -17.55 -24.57
CA ALA A 68 21.22 -16.67 -23.77
C ALA A 68 21.89 -17.44 -22.63
N THR A 69 23.00 -16.90 -22.15
CA THR A 69 23.57 -17.30 -20.86
C THR A 69 23.60 -16.07 -19.96
N VAL A 70 23.15 -16.22 -18.72
CA VAL A 70 23.15 -15.12 -17.75
C VAL A 70 23.85 -15.58 -16.49
N GLU A 71 24.75 -14.77 -15.97
CA GLU A 71 25.38 -14.98 -14.67
C GLU A 71 24.76 -14.03 -13.65
N VAL A 72 24.26 -14.60 -12.55
CA VAL A 72 23.63 -13.88 -11.43
C VAL A 72 24.42 -14.16 -10.15
N THR A 73 24.42 -13.19 -9.24
CA THR A 73 25.23 -13.23 -8.02
C THR A 73 24.36 -13.01 -6.81
N HIS A 74 24.48 -13.88 -5.81
CA HIS A 74 23.78 -13.72 -4.56
C HIS A 74 24.35 -12.49 -3.82
N PRO A 75 23.53 -11.49 -3.46
CA PRO A 75 24.01 -10.21 -2.95
C PRO A 75 24.76 -10.30 -1.62
N ARG A 76 24.37 -11.22 -0.73
CA ARG A 76 25.02 -11.41 0.58
C ARG A 76 26.21 -12.37 0.58
N SER A 77 26.10 -13.53 -0.08
CA SER A 77 27.19 -14.53 -0.06
C SER A 77 28.23 -14.34 -1.16
N GLY A 78 27.90 -13.62 -2.24
CA GLY A 78 28.72 -13.57 -3.45
C GLY A 78 28.72 -14.87 -4.26
N ALA A 79 27.86 -15.85 -3.92
CA ALA A 79 27.73 -17.08 -4.69
C ALA A 79 27.19 -16.77 -6.10
N CYS A 80 27.89 -17.23 -7.13
CA CYS A 80 27.51 -16.99 -8.52
C CYS A 80 26.83 -18.22 -9.13
N TYR A 81 25.82 -17.97 -9.96
CA TYR A 81 25.08 -18.98 -10.68
C TYR A 81 24.96 -18.60 -12.15
N ARG A 82 25.12 -19.59 -13.03
CA ARG A 82 24.98 -19.43 -14.47
C ARG A 82 23.71 -20.10 -14.94
N LEU A 83 22.86 -19.33 -15.60
CA LEU A 83 21.59 -19.76 -16.16
C LEU A 83 21.72 -19.89 -17.68
N SER A 84 21.34 -21.05 -18.21
CA SER A 84 21.09 -21.21 -19.65
C SER A 84 19.63 -20.88 -19.93
N LEU A 85 19.37 -19.94 -20.83
CA LEU A 85 18.04 -19.37 -21.05
C LEU A 85 17.58 -19.55 -22.49
N MET A 86 16.26 -19.67 -22.68
CA MET A 86 15.58 -19.64 -23.97
C MET A 86 14.54 -18.51 -23.99
N TYR A 87 14.70 -17.55 -24.89
CA TYR A 87 13.75 -16.46 -25.07
C TYR A 87 12.39 -16.99 -25.54
N LEU A 88 11.31 -16.45 -24.96
CA LEU A 88 9.94 -16.81 -25.32
C LEU A 88 9.17 -15.64 -25.94
N ARG A 89 9.17 -14.47 -25.28
CA ARG A 89 8.37 -13.30 -25.67
C ARG A 89 8.87 -12.03 -24.97
N THR A 90 8.42 -10.88 -25.45
CA THR A 90 8.54 -9.59 -24.74
C THR A 90 7.17 -9.18 -24.22
N GLU A 91 7.08 -8.79 -22.95
CA GLU A 91 5.92 -8.15 -22.35
C GLU A 91 6.18 -6.65 -22.19
N CYS A 92 5.33 -5.81 -22.79
CA CYS A 92 5.45 -4.34 -22.71
C CYS A 92 4.43 -3.71 -21.75
N GLU A 93 3.61 -4.55 -21.12
CA GLU A 93 2.57 -4.19 -20.17
C GLU A 93 2.31 -5.39 -19.24
N GLY A 94 1.50 -5.18 -18.20
CA GLY A 94 1.16 -6.24 -17.25
C GLY A 94 2.03 -6.25 -15.99
N ARG A 95 1.79 -7.24 -15.12
CA ARG A 95 2.31 -7.25 -13.74
C ARG A 95 3.84 -7.32 -13.67
N ILE A 96 4.45 -8.19 -14.47
CA ILE A 96 5.91 -8.34 -14.50
C ILE A 96 6.56 -7.05 -15.00
N PHE A 97 6.04 -6.48 -16.09
CA PHE A 97 6.54 -5.23 -16.65
C PHE A 97 6.47 -4.08 -15.63
N GLU A 98 5.34 -3.90 -14.94
CA GLU A 98 5.17 -2.80 -13.99
C GLU A 98 6.00 -3.00 -12.71
N ARG A 99 6.19 -4.25 -12.25
CA ARG A 99 7.11 -4.56 -11.14
C ARG A 99 8.56 -4.25 -11.51
N MET A 100 8.99 -4.63 -12.71
CA MET A 100 10.34 -4.33 -13.21
C MET A 100 10.55 -2.83 -13.42
N LYS A 101 9.56 -2.14 -13.99
CA LYS A 101 9.59 -0.69 -14.20
C LYS A 101 9.75 0.07 -12.89
N ALA A 102 9.01 -0.30 -11.86
CA ALA A 102 9.13 0.31 -10.54
C ALA A 102 10.50 0.06 -9.89
N LYS A 103 11.01 -1.18 -9.95
CA LYS A 103 12.37 -1.51 -9.47
C LYS A 103 13.44 -0.71 -10.22
N LEU A 104 13.32 -0.56 -11.54
CA LEU A 104 14.29 0.17 -12.36
C LEU A 104 14.32 1.66 -12.09
N ALA A 105 13.17 2.32 -11.96
CA ALA A 105 13.13 3.72 -11.58
C ALA A 105 13.73 3.92 -10.17
N GLY A 106 13.62 2.91 -9.29
CA GLY A 106 14.37 2.90 -8.05
C GLY A 106 15.90 2.87 -8.21
N ILE A 107 16.43 2.02 -9.09
CA ILE A 107 17.86 1.96 -9.41
C ILE A 107 18.35 3.26 -10.08
N ALA A 108 17.53 3.83 -10.97
CA ALA A 108 17.86 5.04 -11.72
C ALA A 108 17.99 6.29 -10.82
N SER A 109 17.17 6.37 -9.76
CA SER A 109 17.22 7.44 -8.76
C SER A 109 18.57 7.49 -8.03
N HIS A 110 19.13 6.33 -7.64
CA HIS A 110 20.40 6.27 -6.91
C HIS A 110 21.64 6.54 -7.79
N THR A 111 21.52 6.32 -9.10
CA THR A 111 22.63 6.47 -10.06
C THR A 111 22.62 7.81 -10.80
N GLY A 112 21.62 8.67 -10.58
CA GLY A 112 21.45 9.94 -11.28
C GLY A 112 21.02 9.80 -12.74
N MET A 113 20.40 8.67 -13.11
CA MET A 113 20.05 8.32 -14.50
C MET A 113 18.54 8.25 -14.75
N ALA A 114 17.72 8.82 -13.86
CA ALA A 114 16.25 8.90 -13.92
C ALA A 114 15.66 9.15 -15.33
N GLY A 115 16.18 10.13 -16.08
CA GLY A 115 15.68 10.46 -17.43
C GLY A 115 16.13 9.54 -18.57
N VAL A 116 17.01 8.57 -18.31
CA VAL A 116 17.63 7.71 -19.33
C VAL A 116 17.11 6.26 -19.26
N PHE A 117 16.68 5.80 -18.08
CA PHE A 117 16.24 4.42 -17.83
C PHE A 117 14.74 4.24 -18.03
N LYS A 118 14.30 4.13 -19.29
CA LYS A 118 12.94 3.73 -19.61
C LYS A 118 12.88 2.26 -20.00
N LEU A 119 12.21 1.45 -19.18
CA LEU A 119 11.91 0.05 -19.51
C LEU A 119 11.07 0.01 -20.79
N ARG A 120 11.61 -0.61 -21.86
CA ARG A 120 10.90 -0.79 -23.14
C ARG A 120 10.11 -2.10 -23.18
N GLY A 121 10.51 -3.08 -22.39
CA GLY A 121 9.83 -4.37 -22.25
C GLY A 121 10.53 -5.28 -21.24
N ALA A 122 9.81 -6.30 -20.79
CA ALA A 122 10.31 -7.43 -20.02
C ALA A 122 10.43 -8.64 -20.96
N ASP A 123 11.65 -9.03 -21.32
CA ASP A 123 11.87 -10.22 -22.13
C ASP A 123 11.77 -11.46 -21.22
N ILE A 124 10.80 -12.32 -21.46
CA ILE A 124 10.56 -13.55 -20.69
C ILE A 124 11.38 -14.70 -21.28
N TYR A 125 12.13 -15.37 -20.42
CA TYR A 125 12.97 -16.52 -20.76
C TYR A 125 12.56 -17.74 -19.95
N ARG A 126 12.54 -18.90 -20.61
CA ARG A 126 12.54 -20.20 -19.94
C ARG A 126 13.96 -20.53 -19.48
N VAL A 127 14.10 -20.94 -18.23
CA VAL A 127 15.35 -21.45 -17.67
C VAL A 127 15.51 -22.91 -18.10
N LEU A 128 16.61 -23.21 -18.78
CA LEU A 128 16.92 -24.55 -19.28
C LEU A 128 17.80 -25.33 -18.30
N SER A 129 18.76 -24.66 -17.67
CA SER A 129 19.64 -25.22 -16.65
C SER A 129 20.22 -24.11 -15.77
N ILE A 130 20.59 -24.48 -14.55
CA ILE A 130 21.27 -23.63 -13.58
C ILE A 130 22.51 -24.37 -13.08
N GLU A 131 23.65 -23.69 -13.13
CA GLU A 131 24.93 -24.21 -12.69
C GLU A 131 25.53 -23.29 -11.63
N ALA A 132 25.98 -23.85 -10.51
CA ALA A 132 26.79 -23.09 -9.55
C ALA A 132 28.18 -22.84 -10.14
N VAL A 133 28.61 -21.60 -10.15
CA VAL A 133 29.95 -21.23 -10.65
C VAL A 133 30.95 -21.42 -9.50
N PRO A 134 32.04 -22.19 -9.70
CA PRO A 134 33.05 -22.39 -8.68
C PRO A 134 33.67 -21.06 -8.22
N GLY A 135 33.64 -20.80 -6.91
CA GLY A 135 34.17 -19.58 -6.32
C GLY A 135 34.04 -19.59 -4.79
N ALA A 136 34.76 -18.68 -4.14
CA ALA A 136 34.59 -18.47 -2.71
C ALA A 136 33.23 -17.80 -2.45
N ALA A 137 32.43 -18.37 -1.57
CA ALA A 137 31.16 -17.79 -1.12
C ALA A 137 31.20 -17.60 0.40
N LEU A 138 30.67 -16.47 0.86
CA LEU A 138 30.50 -16.20 2.28
C LEU A 138 29.31 -17.02 2.82
N PRO A 139 29.37 -17.49 4.07
CA PRO A 139 28.24 -18.17 4.68
C PRO A 139 27.06 -17.21 4.81
N LEU A 140 25.86 -17.66 4.42
CA LEU A 140 24.65 -16.90 4.63
C LEU A 140 24.27 -16.93 6.12
N LEU A 141 23.87 -15.77 6.64
CA LEU A 141 23.24 -15.68 7.95
C LEU A 141 21.87 -16.40 7.89
N ALA A 142 21.54 -17.11 8.96
CA ALA A 142 20.22 -17.70 9.10
C ALA A 142 19.14 -16.60 9.05
N PRO A 143 17.96 -16.87 8.44
CA PRO A 143 16.85 -15.93 8.47
C PRO A 143 16.55 -15.51 9.90
N ARG A 144 16.27 -14.21 10.11
CA ARG A 144 15.97 -13.68 11.46
C ARG A 144 14.75 -14.36 12.09
N ARG A 145 13.78 -14.79 11.26
CA ARG A 145 12.52 -15.39 11.69
C ARG A 145 12.02 -16.42 10.69
N ASN A 146 11.20 -17.35 11.17
CA ASN A 146 10.42 -18.24 10.32
C ASN A 146 9.11 -17.54 9.90
N LEU A 147 9.02 -17.13 8.64
CA LEU A 147 7.89 -16.35 8.13
C LEU A 147 6.59 -17.14 8.05
N LEU A 148 6.64 -18.47 7.83
CA LEU A 148 5.44 -19.32 7.87
C LEU A 148 4.87 -19.40 9.30
N ALA A 149 5.73 -19.49 10.30
CA ALA A 149 5.30 -19.46 11.70
C ALA A 149 4.71 -18.09 12.08
N ALA A 150 5.33 -17.00 11.62
CA ALA A 150 4.82 -15.64 11.81
C ALA A 150 3.45 -15.45 11.13
N LEU A 151 3.33 -15.86 9.87
CA LEU A 151 2.08 -15.83 9.11
C LEU A 151 0.97 -16.61 9.82
N ARG A 152 1.23 -17.84 10.27
CA ARG A 152 0.25 -18.65 11.01
C ARG A 152 -0.24 -17.97 12.29
N SER A 153 0.67 -17.36 13.05
CA SER A 153 0.32 -16.61 14.26
C SER A 153 -0.56 -15.40 13.92
N ALA A 154 -0.13 -14.62 12.92
CA ALA A 154 -0.82 -13.42 12.48
C ALA A 154 -2.22 -13.72 11.96
N THR A 155 -2.38 -14.76 11.12
CA THR A 155 -3.68 -15.15 10.54
C THR A 155 -4.64 -15.65 11.61
N THR A 156 -4.16 -16.41 12.60
CA THR A 156 -4.98 -16.83 13.75
C THR A 156 -5.49 -15.63 14.55
N ARG A 157 -4.66 -14.61 14.73
CA ARG A 157 -5.02 -13.39 15.46
C ARG A 157 -6.10 -12.59 14.74
N ILE A 158 -5.94 -12.36 13.44
CA ILE A 158 -6.90 -11.56 12.66
C ILE A 158 -8.24 -12.28 12.45
N ALA A 159 -8.24 -13.61 12.43
CA ALA A 159 -9.48 -14.40 12.30
C ALA A 159 -10.38 -14.30 13.53
N ALA A 160 -9.86 -13.88 14.68
CA ALA A 160 -10.63 -13.68 15.90
C ALA A 160 -11.23 -12.26 16.03
N CYS A 161 -10.94 -11.36 15.08
CA CYS A 161 -11.42 -10.00 15.12
C CYS A 161 -12.94 -9.92 14.87
N ALA A 162 -13.62 -9.08 15.64
CA ALA A 162 -15.07 -8.89 15.54
C ALA A 162 -15.46 -7.74 14.61
N ASP A 163 -14.49 -6.94 14.16
CA ASP A 163 -14.67 -5.79 13.28
C ASP A 163 -13.38 -5.33 12.60
N LEU A 164 -13.54 -4.42 11.63
CA LEU A 164 -12.44 -3.88 10.83
C LEU A 164 -11.42 -3.10 11.67
N GLU A 165 -11.86 -2.42 12.75
CA GLU A 165 -10.94 -1.66 13.58
C GLU A 165 -9.98 -2.59 14.34
N ALA A 166 -10.54 -3.62 14.97
CA ALA A 166 -9.79 -4.69 15.61
C ALA A 166 -8.91 -5.41 14.59
N LEU A 167 -9.40 -5.65 13.37
CA LEU A 167 -8.62 -6.26 12.29
C LEU A 167 -7.38 -5.42 11.93
N PHE A 168 -7.52 -4.12 11.66
CA PHE A 168 -6.38 -3.26 11.33
C PHE A 168 -5.40 -3.16 12.51
N SER A 169 -5.90 -3.00 13.73
CA SER A 169 -5.06 -2.93 14.94
C SER A 169 -4.30 -4.23 15.21
N ALA A 170 -4.97 -5.38 15.10
CA ALA A 170 -4.37 -6.70 15.25
C ALA A 170 -3.34 -6.97 14.15
N SER A 171 -3.62 -6.55 12.91
CA SER A 171 -2.72 -6.71 11.76
C SER A 171 -1.44 -5.89 11.93
N LEU A 172 -1.53 -4.61 12.28
CA LEU A 172 -0.36 -3.78 12.61
C LEU A 172 0.43 -4.36 13.79
N THR A 173 -0.26 -4.93 14.78
CA THR A 173 0.40 -5.60 15.91
C THR A 173 1.15 -6.84 15.45
N ALA A 174 0.57 -7.66 14.59
CA ALA A 174 1.23 -8.85 14.04
C ALA A 174 2.45 -8.49 13.17
N LEU A 175 2.35 -7.45 12.33
CA LEU A 175 3.49 -6.97 11.53
C LEU A 175 4.70 -6.61 12.42
N VAL A 176 4.48 -5.93 13.54
CA VAL A 176 5.54 -5.60 14.48
C VAL A 176 6.02 -6.83 15.27
N SER A 177 5.10 -7.53 15.93
CA SER A 177 5.43 -8.57 16.91
C SER A 177 5.87 -9.88 16.28
N ASP A 178 5.25 -10.28 15.16
CA ASP A 178 5.46 -11.59 14.54
C ASP A 178 6.43 -11.49 13.35
N PHE A 179 6.34 -10.42 12.53
CA PHE A 179 7.19 -10.23 11.34
C PHE A 179 8.45 -9.34 11.55
N ASP A 180 8.61 -8.66 12.70
CA ASP A 180 9.70 -7.66 12.93
C ASP A 180 9.67 -6.52 11.88
N LEU A 181 8.47 -6.03 11.58
CA LEU A 181 8.22 -4.92 10.66
C LEU A 181 7.67 -3.74 11.46
N ARG A 182 8.52 -2.73 11.66
CA ARG A 182 8.27 -1.64 12.62
C ARG A 182 7.44 -0.50 12.06
N HIS A 183 7.59 -0.22 10.76
CA HIS A 183 6.93 0.90 10.09
C HIS A 183 5.95 0.31 9.08
N ALA A 184 4.66 0.43 9.38
CA ALA A 184 3.61 -0.18 8.60
C ALA A 184 2.37 0.71 8.62
N MET A 185 1.68 0.77 7.49
CA MET A 185 0.37 1.42 7.41
C MET A 185 -0.58 0.65 6.49
N PHE A 186 -1.87 0.84 6.75
CA PHE A 186 -2.96 0.37 5.93
C PHE A 186 -3.59 1.56 5.24
N LEU A 187 -3.68 1.48 3.91
CA LEU A 187 -4.47 2.39 3.10
C LEU A 187 -5.70 1.66 2.59
N ALA A 188 -6.85 2.30 2.72
CA ALA A 188 -8.13 1.79 2.23
C ALA A 188 -8.44 2.44 0.87
N HIS A 189 -8.97 1.67 -0.06
CA HIS A 189 -9.35 2.17 -1.38
C HIS A 189 -10.73 2.83 -1.35
N ASP A 190 -10.79 4.04 -1.89
CA ASP A 190 -12.04 4.71 -2.26
C ASP A 190 -12.24 4.61 -3.77
N ALA A 191 -13.27 3.86 -4.18
CA ALA A 191 -13.59 3.65 -5.57
C ALA A 191 -14.29 4.85 -6.23
N ALA A 192 -14.95 5.72 -5.46
CA ALA A 192 -15.66 6.90 -5.99
C ALA A 192 -14.67 7.99 -6.42
N ASP A 193 -13.68 8.25 -5.56
CA ASP A 193 -12.65 9.28 -5.80
C ASP A 193 -11.38 8.70 -6.44
N ASN A 194 -11.34 7.38 -6.69
CA ASN A 194 -10.21 6.63 -7.26
C ASN A 194 -8.88 6.95 -6.55
N LEU A 195 -8.91 6.88 -5.21
CA LEU A 195 -7.77 7.18 -4.35
C LEU A 195 -7.65 6.17 -3.19
N LEU A 196 -6.52 6.21 -2.52
CA LEU A 196 -6.23 5.48 -1.29
C LEU A 196 -6.13 6.46 -0.14
N TYR A 197 -6.63 6.10 1.04
CA TYR A 197 -6.48 6.93 2.24
C TYR A 197 -5.97 6.10 3.42
N THR A 198 -5.09 6.67 4.23
CA THR A 198 -4.52 5.99 5.40
C THR A 198 -5.59 5.80 6.48
N VAL A 199 -5.85 4.54 6.85
CA VAL A 199 -6.80 4.20 7.94
C VAL A 199 -6.09 3.85 9.24
N ALA A 200 -4.86 3.33 9.14
CA ALA A 200 -4.09 2.90 10.29
C ALA A 200 -2.61 2.98 9.98
N SER A 201 -1.80 3.38 10.94
CA SER A 201 -0.34 3.39 10.81
C SER A 201 0.32 3.05 12.14
N ARG A 202 1.59 2.64 12.08
CA ARG A 202 2.42 2.32 13.23
C ARG A 202 3.89 2.53 12.92
N GLY A 203 4.63 3.04 13.91
CA GLY A 203 6.08 3.25 13.82
C GLY A 203 6.49 4.64 13.33
N TYR A 204 5.54 5.47 12.88
CA TYR A 204 5.81 6.80 12.35
C TYR A 204 5.72 7.90 13.43
N PRO A 205 6.44 9.02 13.27
CA PRO A 205 6.34 10.16 14.19
C PRO A 205 4.94 10.78 14.24
N GLU A 206 4.26 10.80 13.10
CA GLU A 206 2.87 11.24 12.95
C GLU A 206 2.03 10.07 12.41
N SER A 207 0.77 9.98 12.82
CA SER A 207 -0.11 8.90 12.35
C SER A 207 -0.44 9.02 10.86
N GLY A 208 -0.58 10.25 10.35
CA GLY A 208 -1.00 10.55 8.99
C GLY A 208 -2.34 9.92 8.58
N ILE A 209 -3.18 9.56 9.55
CA ILE A 209 -4.51 8.99 9.31
C ILE A 209 -5.33 9.99 8.49
N GLY A 210 -5.87 9.55 7.34
CA GLY A 210 -6.59 10.38 6.39
C GLY A 210 -5.71 11.07 5.34
N SER A 211 -4.40 10.84 5.31
CA SER A 211 -3.57 11.22 4.15
C SER A 211 -4.03 10.45 2.90
N GLU A 212 -4.06 11.10 1.75
CA GLU A 212 -4.58 10.54 0.49
C GLU A 212 -3.45 10.29 -0.52
N ILE A 213 -3.59 9.25 -1.33
CA ILE A 213 -2.69 8.90 -2.44
C ILE A 213 -3.55 8.53 -3.65
N ALA A 214 -3.32 9.15 -4.80
CA ALA A 214 -4.03 8.78 -6.02
C ALA A 214 -3.57 7.40 -6.54
N ILE A 215 -4.47 6.69 -7.21
CA ILE A 215 -4.09 5.46 -7.93
C ILE A 215 -3.11 5.82 -9.06
N GLY A 216 -2.06 5.00 -9.22
CA GLY A 216 -0.94 5.27 -10.14
C GLY A 216 0.17 6.14 -9.57
N ASP A 217 -0.04 6.81 -8.43
CA ASP A 217 0.96 7.70 -7.84
C ASP A 217 1.86 6.99 -6.82
N GLY A 218 3.18 7.11 -7.00
CA GLY A 218 4.15 6.53 -6.08
C GLY A 218 4.15 4.99 -6.08
N VAL A 219 4.98 4.39 -5.23
CA VAL A 219 5.03 2.91 -5.09
C VAL A 219 3.66 2.34 -4.67
N ILE A 220 2.95 3.05 -3.80
CA ILE A 220 1.65 2.64 -3.25
C ILE A 220 0.55 2.67 -4.33
N GLY A 221 0.41 3.78 -5.04
CA GLY A 221 -0.62 3.96 -6.06
C GLY A 221 -0.40 3.07 -7.27
N VAL A 222 0.85 2.88 -7.71
CA VAL A 222 1.15 1.93 -8.79
C VAL A 222 0.83 0.50 -8.35
N ALA A 223 1.27 0.06 -7.16
CA ALA A 223 0.97 -1.30 -6.66
C ALA A 223 -0.54 -1.59 -6.65
N ALA A 224 -1.33 -0.59 -6.23
CA ALA A 224 -2.78 -0.63 -6.26
C ALA A 224 -3.36 -0.73 -7.68
N GLU A 225 -2.90 0.11 -8.62
CA GLU A 225 -3.36 0.13 -10.01
C GLU A 225 -3.16 -1.23 -10.70
N VAL A 226 -1.94 -1.76 -10.61
CA VAL A 226 -1.56 -3.01 -11.30
C VAL A 226 -1.88 -4.27 -10.49
N ARG A 227 -2.30 -4.09 -9.23
CA ARG A 227 -2.67 -5.16 -8.28
C ARG A 227 -1.57 -6.22 -8.15
N THR A 228 -0.33 -5.77 -8.05
CA THR A 228 0.85 -6.61 -7.80
C THR A 228 1.72 -5.95 -6.72
N PRO A 229 2.40 -6.73 -5.87
CA PRO A 229 3.36 -6.16 -4.93
C PRO A 229 4.48 -5.43 -5.66
N ILE A 230 4.88 -4.29 -5.11
CA ILE A 230 6.04 -3.52 -5.56
C ILE A 230 7.02 -3.41 -4.40
N ARG A 231 8.25 -3.85 -4.66
CA ARG A 231 9.32 -3.93 -3.67
C ARG A 231 10.54 -3.17 -4.15
N ILE A 232 11.02 -2.30 -3.29
CA ILE A 232 12.11 -1.37 -3.56
C ILE A 232 13.19 -1.61 -2.50
N ALA A 233 14.38 -2.06 -2.94
CA ALA A 233 15.45 -2.48 -2.05
C ALA A 233 16.38 -1.33 -1.58
N HIS A 234 16.34 -0.17 -2.25
CA HIS A 234 17.21 0.99 -2.01
C HIS A 234 16.42 2.29 -2.10
N LEU A 235 16.91 3.39 -1.51
CA LEU A 235 16.23 4.70 -1.49
C LEU A 235 15.98 5.23 -2.92
N THR A 236 14.77 5.72 -3.19
CA THR A 236 14.35 6.22 -4.51
C THR A 236 13.77 7.63 -4.44
N GLU A 237 14.42 8.60 -5.05
CA GLU A 237 13.92 9.99 -5.10
C GLU A 237 12.71 10.14 -6.04
N GLU A 238 12.66 9.44 -7.19
CA GLU A 238 11.55 9.53 -8.14
C GLU A 238 10.20 9.06 -7.57
N TYR A 239 10.21 8.06 -6.68
CA TYR A 239 8.99 7.57 -6.02
C TYR A 239 8.76 8.18 -4.63
N SER A 240 9.69 9.02 -4.15
CA SER A 240 9.47 9.91 -2.99
C SER A 240 8.57 11.11 -3.34
N TYR A 241 8.01 11.12 -4.57
CA TYR A 241 7.24 12.19 -5.21
C TYR A 241 6.24 12.90 -4.28
N HIS A 242 5.57 12.15 -3.40
CA HIS A 242 4.58 12.70 -2.46
C HIS A 242 5.17 13.75 -1.48
N ARG A 243 6.44 13.63 -1.06
CA ARG A 243 7.04 14.61 -0.13
C ARG A 243 7.52 15.86 -0.86
N ALA A 244 8.23 15.68 -1.98
CA ALA A 244 8.83 16.78 -2.73
C ALA A 244 7.79 17.74 -3.31
N VAL A 245 6.73 17.22 -3.94
CA VAL A 245 5.63 18.04 -4.50
C VAL A 245 4.92 18.84 -3.39
N ARG A 246 4.78 18.25 -2.20
CA ARG A 246 4.13 18.88 -1.05
C ARG A 246 4.98 19.94 -0.38
N GLU A 247 6.29 19.73 -0.24
CA GLU A 247 7.22 20.77 0.24
C GLU A 247 7.18 21.97 -0.70
N THR A 248 7.23 21.76 -2.01
CA THR A 248 7.12 22.84 -2.99
C THR A 248 5.75 23.55 -2.95
N ALA A 249 4.64 22.81 -2.78
CA ALA A 249 3.30 23.40 -2.66
C ALA A 249 3.09 24.19 -1.36
N ARG A 250 3.68 23.73 -0.24
CA ARG A 250 3.72 24.47 1.04
C ARG A 250 4.57 25.72 0.93
N GLU A 251 5.76 25.62 0.32
CA GLU A 251 6.66 26.74 0.09
C GLU A 251 6.05 27.79 -0.85
N ALA A 252 5.23 27.36 -1.82
CA ALA A 252 4.48 28.23 -2.72
C ALA A 252 3.22 28.86 -2.10
N GLY A 253 2.87 28.56 -0.84
CA GLY A 253 1.75 29.18 -0.12
C GLY A 253 0.37 28.91 -0.72
N LEU A 254 0.20 27.81 -1.47
CA LEU A 254 -1.07 27.47 -2.11
C LEU A 254 -2.11 27.08 -1.05
N ALA A 255 -3.29 27.72 -1.08
CA ALA A 255 -4.34 27.55 -0.07
C ALA A 255 -4.85 26.10 0.10
N PHE A 256 -4.75 25.27 -0.94
CA PHE A 256 -5.09 23.85 -0.89
C PHE A 256 -4.19 23.05 0.06
N ALA A 257 -2.95 23.48 0.29
CA ALA A 257 -1.99 22.80 1.17
C ALA A 257 -2.36 22.87 2.66
N GLN A 258 -3.29 23.75 3.06
CA GLN A 258 -3.81 23.82 4.43
C GLN A 258 -4.90 22.76 4.72
N ARG A 259 -5.45 22.10 3.69
CA ARG A 259 -6.56 21.13 3.79
C ARG A 259 -6.13 19.67 3.54
N GLU A 260 -4.83 19.39 3.59
CA GLU A 260 -4.28 18.05 3.36
C GLU A 260 -3.57 17.49 4.59
N ILE A 261 -3.86 16.23 4.90
CA ILE A 261 -3.25 15.53 6.04
C ILE A 261 -1.86 15.02 5.61
N PRO A 262 -0.79 15.33 6.36
CA PRO A 262 0.55 14.84 6.06
C PRO A 262 0.61 13.32 5.93
N PHE A 263 1.23 12.83 4.86
CA PHE A 263 1.52 11.40 4.71
C PHE A 263 2.55 10.93 5.76
N PRO A 264 2.29 9.82 6.47
CA PRO A 264 3.15 9.33 7.55
C PRO A 264 4.29 8.49 6.97
N GLY A 265 5.37 9.11 6.51
CA GLY A 265 6.54 8.41 5.95
C GLY A 265 7.81 8.59 6.76
N LEU A 266 8.73 7.63 6.68
CA LEU A 266 10.10 7.83 7.15
C LEU A 266 10.78 8.94 6.33
N PRO A 267 11.72 9.71 6.92
CA PRO A 267 12.48 10.71 6.16
C PRO A 267 13.40 10.07 5.12
N HIS A 268 13.95 8.90 5.43
CA HIS A 268 14.83 8.12 4.56
C HIS A 268 14.42 6.64 4.60
N PRO A 269 13.37 6.25 3.86
CA PRO A 269 12.97 4.86 3.73
C PRO A 269 13.92 4.15 2.76
N HIS A 270 15.02 3.62 3.29
CA HIS A 270 16.05 2.92 2.50
C HIS A 270 15.54 1.66 1.80
N SER A 271 14.46 1.06 2.28
CA SER A 271 13.71 0.06 1.50
C SER A 271 12.21 0.12 1.81
N GLN A 272 11.40 -0.31 0.85
CA GLN A 272 9.95 -0.20 0.86
C GLN A 272 9.28 -1.43 0.25
N LEU A 273 8.07 -1.74 0.70
CA LEU A 273 7.23 -2.79 0.13
C LEU A 273 5.76 -2.37 0.20
N ALA A 274 5.12 -2.26 -0.98
CA ALA A 274 3.68 -2.05 -1.11
C ALA A 274 3.01 -3.36 -1.54
N VAL A 275 2.06 -3.83 -0.75
CA VAL A 275 1.32 -5.08 -0.98
C VAL A 275 -0.18 -4.78 -1.13
N PRO A 276 -0.75 -4.95 -2.33
CA PRO A 276 -2.17 -4.75 -2.55
C PRO A 276 -3.04 -5.75 -1.76
N ILE A 277 -4.11 -5.26 -1.16
CA ILE A 277 -5.15 -6.07 -0.51
C ILE A 277 -6.27 -6.26 -1.53
N VAL A 278 -6.37 -7.48 -2.08
CA VAL A 278 -7.23 -7.77 -3.24
C VAL A 278 -8.16 -8.94 -2.92
N ALA A 279 -9.43 -8.81 -3.27
CA ALA A 279 -10.41 -9.90 -3.27
C ALA A 279 -10.94 -10.14 -4.68
N GLY A 280 -10.47 -11.20 -5.34
CA GLY A 280 -10.75 -11.44 -6.75
C GLY A 280 -10.19 -10.31 -7.64
N PRO A 281 -10.99 -9.62 -8.45
CA PRO A 281 -10.53 -8.45 -9.21
C PRO A 281 -10.56 -7.14 -8.40
N ARG A 282 -11.16 -7.14 -7.20
CA ARG A 282 -11.44 -5.92 -6.43
C ARG A 282 -10.27 -5.54 -5.54
N LEU A 283 -9.81 -4.30 -5.65
CA LEU A 283 -8.86 -3.69 -4.73
C LEU A 283 -9.61 -3.17 -3.49
N LEU A 284 -9.19 -3.59 -2.31
CA LEU A 284 -9.71 -3.12 -1.01
C LEU A 284 -8.79 -2.09 -0.35
N GLY A 285 -7.50 -2.14 -0.67
CA GLY A 285 -6.50 -1.27 -0.06
C GLY A 285 -5.07 -1.71 -0.36
N VAL A 286 -4.11 -1.15 0.38
CA VAL A 286 -2.69 -1.48 0.30
C VAL A 286 -2.10 -1.55 1.70
N ILE A 287 -1.29 -2.58 1.98
CA ILE A 287 -0.36 -2.61 3.10
C ILE A 287 0.94 -1.99 2.62
N TYR A 288 1.40 -0.94 3.29
CA TYR A 288 2.65 -0.29 2.96
C TYR A 288 3.63 -0.38 4.12
N LEU A 289 4.87 -0.75 3.79
CA LEU A 289 5.93 -1.06 4.74
C LEU A 289 7.19 -0.28 4.38
N GLU A 290 7.86 0.26 5.39
CA GLU A 290 9.13 0.95 5.24
C GLU A 290 10.19 0.43 6.21
N SER A 291 11.45 0.57 5.82
CA SER A 291 12.59 0.24 6.65
C SER A 291 13.71 1.27 6.48
N PRO A 292 14.38 1.68 7.57
CA PRO A 292 15.61 2.45 7.49
C PRO A 292 16.80 1.60 7.02
N ASP A 293 16.67 0.27 7.03
CA ASP A 293 17.70 -0.63 6.51
C ASP A 293 17.50 -0.86 5.01
N GLU A 294 18.59 -0.86 4.24
CA GLU A 294 18.59 -1.28 2.84
C GLU A 294 18.30 -2.78 2.71
N SER A 295 17.63 -3.16 1.62
CA SER A 295 17.35 -4.56 1.28
C SER A 295 16.67 -5.35 2.43
N ARG A 296 15.85 -4.69 3.24
CA ARG A 296 15.13 -5.35 4.36
C ARG A 296 14.11 -6.37 3.86
N PHE A 297 13.49 -6.10 2.72
CA PHE A 297 12.41 -6.92 2.17
C PHE A 297 12.95 -7.79 1.03
N GLY A 298 12.91 -9.11 1.21
CA GLY A 298 13.19 -10.09 0.15
C GLY A 298 11.93 -10.73 -0.43
N TYR A 299 12.11 -11.65 -1.37
CA TYR A 299 11.01 -12.46 -1.94
C TYR A 299 10.20 -13.21 -0.87
N ASP A 300 10.88 -13.74 0.15
CA ASP A 300 10.22 -14.45 1.25
C ASP A 300 9.30 -13.56 2.08
N ASP A 301 9.73 -12.33 2.40
CA ASP A 301 8.89 -11.35 3.09
C ASP A 301 7.67 -11.01 2.21
N GLU A 302 7.89 -10.79 0.91
CA GLU A 302 6.85 -10.48 -0.05
C GLU A 302 5.79 -11.60 -0.14
N ASP A 303 6.22 -12.86 -0.29
CA ASP A 303 5.33 -14.03 -0.38
C ASP A 303 4.46 -14.16 0.87
N ALA A 304 5.08 -14.02 2.05
CA ALA A 304 4.38 -14.12 3.32
C ALA A 304 3.38 -12.96 3.52
N LEU A 305 3.74 -11.75 3.09
CA LEU A 305 2.89 -10.57 3.21
C LEU A 305 1.76 -10.55 2.17
N VAL A 306 1.97 -11.07 0.96
CA VAL A 306 0.90 -11.29 -0.03
C VAL A 306 -0.11 -12.28 0.51
N ALA A 307 0.35 -13.40 1.10
CA ALA A 307 -0.53 -14.36 1.75
C ALA A 307 -1.29 -13.75 2.94
N PHE A 308 -0.63 -12.89 3.74
CA PHE A 308 -1.26 -12.19 4.84
C PHE A 308 -2.31 -11.18 4.36
N ALA A 309 -2.01 -10.39 3.31
CA ALA A 309 -2.93 -9.45 2.70
C ALA A 309 -4.17 -10.14 2.14
N ALA A 310 -4.03 -11.34 1.56
CA ALA A 310 -5.17 -12.13 1.10
C ALA A 310 -6.10 -12.55 2.27
N GLN A 311 -5.53 -12.92 3.42
CA GLN A 311 -6.32 -13.24 4.62
C GLN A 311 -7.01 -12.00 5.20
N ILE A 312 -6.34 -10.85 5.21
CA ILE A 312 -6.95 -9.57 5.58
C ILE A 312 -8.10 -9.24 4.62
N ALA A 313 -7.93 -9.40 3.32
CA ALA A 313 -8.97 -9.15 2.33
C ALA A 313 -10.22 -10.02 2.59
N ALA A 314 -10.02 -11.32 2.86
CA ALA A 314 -11.12 -12.23 3.19
C ALA A 314 -11.85 -11.82 4.48
N GLN A 315 -11.11 -11.42 5.53
CA GLN A 315 -11.70 -10.94 6.78
C GLN A 315 -12.42 -9.60 6.60
N MET A 316 -11.91 -8.69 5.77
CA MET A 316 -12.57 -7.43 5.47
C MET A 316 -13.93 -7.63 4.83
N LEU A 317 -14.05 -8.59 3.89
CA LEU A 317 -15.33 -8.93 3.28
C LEU A 317 -16.30 -9.56 4.28
N LEU A 318 -15.82 -10.52 5.08
CA LEU A 318 -16.64 -11.19 6.10
C LEU A 318 -17.23 -10.20 7.12
N LEU A 319 -16.42 -9.22 7.54
CA LEU A 319 -16.82 -8.22 8.53
C LEU A 319 -17.68 -7.11 7.93
N GLY A 320 -17.46 -6.75 6.66
CA GLY A 320 -18.24 -5.74 5.96
C GLY A 320 -19.68 -6.14 5.65
N ASP A 321 -19.94 -7.44 5.47
CA ASP A 321 -21.25 -8.01 5.10
C ASP A 321 -22.14 -8.38 6.31
N ALA A 322 -21.60 -8.38 7.53
CA ALA A 322 -22.30 -8.88 8.72
C ALA A 322 -23.10 -7.77 9.45
N GLU A 323 -24.40 -7.63 9.16
CA GLU A 323 -25.33 -6.80 9.94
C GLU A 323 -26.34 -7.64 10.75
N GLU A 324 -26.55 -7.28 12.02
CA GLU A 324 -27.67 -7.81 12.83
C GLU A 324 -28.92 -6.93 12.69
N PRO A 325 -30.13 -7.53 12.70
CA PRO A 325 -31.37 -6.76 12.68
C PRO A 325 -31.49 -5.89 13.93
N ALA A 326 -32.12 -4.73 13.74
CA ALA A 326 -32.23 -3.74 14.79
C ALA A 326 -33.10 -4.24 15.96
N ILE A 327 -32.48 -4.55 17.11
CA ILE A 327 -33.18 -4.63 18.39
C ILE A 327 -33.04 -3.26 19.07
N GLU A 328 -34.16 -2.59 19.35
CA GLU A 328 -34.17 -1.39 20.19
C GLU A 328 -33.56 -1.75 21.56
N ALA A 329 -32.31 -1.37 21.77
CA ALA A 329 -31.68 -1.43 23.08
C ALA A 329 -31.96 -0.08 23.77
N GLU A 330 -32.31 -0.13 25.05
CA GLU A 330 -32.56 1.06 25.86
C GLU A 330 -31.37 2.03 25.78
N PRO A 331 -31.63 3.34 25.65
CA PRO A 331 -30.56 4.31 25.46
C PRO A 331 -29.62 4.34 26.67
N PRO A 332 -28.30 4.24 26.46
CA PRO A 332 -27.36 4.59 27.50
C PRO A 332 -27.57 6.07 27.83
N VAL A 333 -27.57 6.40 29.13
CA VAL A 333 -27.68 7.77 29.61
C VAL A 333 -26.41 8.51 29.20
N VAL A 334 -26.49 9.28 28.12
CA VAL A 334 -25.40 10.17 27.68
C VAL A 334 -25.40 11.39 28.59
N ALA A 335 -24.24 11.74 29.14
CA ALA A 335 -24.07 12.93 29.96
C ALA A 335 -24.44 14.18 29.15
N GLN A 336 -25.29 15.05 29.72
CA GLN A 336 -25.63 16.32 29.10
C GLN A 336 -24.38 17.22 29.04
N PRO A 337 -24.18 17.99 27.94
CA PRO A 337 -23.02 18.85 27.80
C PRO A 337 -22.96 19.87 28.94
N SER A 338 -21.84 19.89 29.67
CA SER A 338 -21.65 20.68 30.90
C SER A 338 -21.01 22.05 30.66
N ASP A 339 -20.52 22.32 29.45
CA ASP A 339 -19.75 23.53 29.11
C ASP A 339 -20.59 24.59 28.39
N THR A 340 -20.40 25.87 28.78
CA THR A 340 -21.26 27.00 28.38
C THR A 340 -20.91 27.62 27.03
N THR A 341 -19.71 27.40 26.51
CA THR A 341 -19.34 27.89 25.18
C THR A 341 -19.61 26.77 24.18
N PRO A 342 -20.32 26.98 23.07
CA PRO A 342 -20.52 25.93 22.06
C PRO A 342 -19.27 25.75 21.18
N LEU A 343 -18.97 24.52 20.76
CA LEU A 343 -17.93 24.19 19.78
C LEU A 343 -18.43 24.55 18.38
N THR A 344 -17.68 25.35 17.63
CA THR A 344 -18.09 25.72 16.27
C THR A 344 -17.70 24.62 15.30
N VAL A 345 -18.64 24.08 14.53
CA VAL A 345 -18.33 23.10 13.47
C VAL A 345 -18.64 23.76 12.13
N ARG A 346 -17.60 24.01 11.34
CA ARG A 346 -17.74 24.60 10.00
C ARG A 346 -17.63 23.52 8.94
N HIS A 347 -18.64 23.41 8.08
CA HIS A 347 -18.65 22.50 6.94
C HIS A 347 -18.62 23.28 5.63
N TYR A 348 -17.74 22.89 4.72
CA TYR A 348 -17.66 23.46 3.38
C TYR A 348 -18.33 22.51 2.38
N ALA A 349 -19.44 22.96 1.78
CA ALA A 349 -20.23 22.13 0.86
C ALA A 349 -19.55 21.83 -0.50
N GLU A 350 -18.39 22.43 -0.76
CA GLU A 350 -17.61 22.18 -1.97
C GLU A 350 -17.04 20.76 -1.99
N ASP A 351 -16.33 20.40 -0.93
CA ASP A 351 -15.52 19.19 -0.79
C ASP A 351 -15.84 18.40 0.50
N HIS A 352 -16.88 18.82 1.23
CA HIS A 352 -17.26 18.28 2.53
C HIS A 352 -16.16 18.41 3.60
N SER A 353 -15.28 19.41 3.49
CA SER A 353 -14.30 19.74 4.53
C SER A 353 -15.00 20.18 5.82
N VAL A 354 -14.58 19.62 6.95
CA VAL A 354 -15.06 19.93 8.29
C VAL A 354 -13.92 20.48 9.15
N PHE A 355 -14.20 21.59 9.82
CA PHE A 355 -13.33 22.23 10.80
C PHE A 355 -14.02 22.26 12.16
N LEU A 356 -13.26 22.02 13.22
CA LEU A 356 -13.68 22.20 14.61
C LEU A 356 -13.01 23.47 15.12
N ASP A 357 -13.82 24.48 15.45
CA ASP A 357 -13.39 25.87 15.54
C ASP A 357 -12.57 26.25 14.30
N ASP A 358 -11.28 26.55 14.44
CA ASP A 358 -10.36 26.89 13.35
C ASP A 358 -9.46 25.72 12.90
N ASP A 359 -9.59 24.55 13.52
CA ASP A 359 -8.75 23.39 13.25
C ASP A 359 -9.37 22.45 12.22
N TYR A 360 -8.60 22.12 11.18
CA TYR A 360 -9.02 21.19 10.13
C TYR A 360 -9.13 19.75 10.67
N LEU A 361 -10.30 19.14 10.51
CA LEU A 361 -10.56 17.77 10.94
C LEU A 361 -10.43 16.77 9.80
N ILE A 362 -11.26 16.89 8.76
CA ILE A 362 -11.41 15.88 7.69
C ILE A 362 -12.18 16.46 6.49
N LYS A 363 -12.16 15.80 5.34
CA LYS A 363 -12.95 16.15 4.14
C LYS A 363 -13.61 14.93 3.49
N GLY A 364 -14.37 15.15 2.42
CA GLY A 364 -15.00 14.11 1.62
C GLY A 364 -16.12 13.38 2.36
N VAL A 365 -16.32 12.10 2.01
CA VAL A 365 -17.41 11.27 2.55
C VAL A 365 -17.42 11.23 4.09
N ALA A 366 -16.26 11.11 4.73
CA ALA A 366 -16.20 11.09 6.19
C ALA A 366 -16.62 12.42 6.84
N GLY A 367 -16.30 13.56 6.20
CA GLY A 367 -16.79 14.87 6.61
C GLY A 367 -18.31 15.01 6.42
N ALA A 368 -18.83 14.51 5.30
CA ALA A 368 -20.27 14.48 5.04
C ALA A 368 -21.04 13.63 6.08
N ILE A 369 -20.49 12.47 6.46
CA ILE A 369 -21.04 11.62 7.52
C ILE A 369 -21.10 12.41 8.83
N LEU A 370 -20.00 13.01 9.28
CA LEU A 370 -19.99 13.78 10.53
C LEU A 370 -21.02 14.91 10.51
N TRP A 371 -21.07 15.67 9.41
CA TRP A 371 -22.01 16.78 9.26
C TRP A 371 -23.46 16.32 9.38
N LYS A 372 -23.80 15.20 8.74
CA LYS A 372 -25.13 14.58 8.85
C LYS A 372 -25.44 14.19 10.30
N LEU A 373 -24.54 13.46 10.96
CA LEU A 373 -24.75 12.97 12.33
C LEU A 373 -25.00 14.12 13.32
N LEU A 374 -24.23 15.20 13.19
CA LEU A 374 -24.40 16.39 14.02
C LEU A 374 -25.70 17.14 13.70
N GLY A 375 -26.08 17.23 12.42
CA GLY A 375 -27.35 17.82 11.98
C GLY A 375 -28.56 17.06 12.54
N ASP A 376 -28.59 15.74 12.36
CA ASP A 376 -29.64 14.86 12.88
C ASP A 376 -29.75 14.98 14.42
N HIS A 377 -28.61 15.07 15.13
CA HIS A 377 -28.59 15.30 16.57
C HIS A 377 -29.16 16.67 16.96
N GLN A 378 -28.81 17.74 16.25
CA GLN A 378 -29.29 19.09 16.55
C GLN A 378 -30.79 19.24 16.28
N GLU A 379 -31.33 18.55 15.27
CA GLU A 379 -32.75 18.60 14.91
C GLU A 379 -33.62 17.70 15.80
N THR A 380 -33.15 16.50 16.13
CA THR A 380 -33.99 15.47 16.78
C THR A 380 -33.54 15.09 18.19
N GLY A 381 -32.34 15.50 18.62
CA GLY A 381 -31.70 15.07 19.86
C GLY A 381 -31.16 13.63 19.81
N ARG A 382 -31.26 12.95 18.65
CA ARG A 382 -30.84 11.55 18.48
C ARG A 382 -29.34 11.38 18.64
N THR A 383 -28.92 10.32 19.33
CA THR A 383 -27.49 10.00 19.55
C THR A 383 -27.08 8.64 19.00
N GLN A 384 -28.01 7.77 18.59
CA GLN A 384 -27.70 6.42 18.10
C GLN A 384 -27.95 6.30 16.60
N PHE A 385 -27.00 5.71 15.88
CA PHE A 385 -27.02 5.60 14.42
C PHE A 385 -26.60 4.21 13.95
N THR A 386 -26.94 3.88 12.70
CA THR A 386 -26.70 2.56 12.09
C THR A 386 -26.02 2.68 10.72
N ASN A 387 -25.20 1.68 10.36
CA ASN A 387 -24.56 1.66 9.04
C ASN A 387 -25.58 1.59 7.90
N ARG A 388 -26.67 0.82 8.08
CA ARG A 388 -27.75 0.70 7.10
C ARG A 388 -28.38 2.04 6.74
N GLU A 389 -28.63 2.91 7.72
CA GLU A 389 -29.25 4.20 7.43
C GLU A 389 -28.30 5.13 6.67
N LEU A 390 -26.99 5.10 6.99
CA LEU A 390 -25.99 5.86 6.26
C LEU A 390 -25.87 5.36 4.82
N ARG A 391 -25.86 4.03 4.59
CA ARG A 391 -25.83 3.45 3.22
C ARG A 391 -27.05 3.81 2.39
N LEU A 392 -28.21 4.00 3.01
CA LEU A 392 -29.44 4.38 2.33
C LEU A 392 -29.55 5.89 2.06
N ASP A 393 -28.65 6.71 2.62
CA ASP A 393 -28.68 8.15 2.44
C ASP A 393 -28.00 8.57 1.11
N ALA A 394 -28.84 8.91 0.13
CA ALA A 394 -28.40 9.41 -1.16
C ALA A 394 -27.59 10.72 -1.09
N GLY A 395 -27.72 11.50 0.00
CA GLY A 395 -26.97 12.73 0.25
C GLY A 395 -25.50 12.49 0.58
N LEU A 396 -25.13 11.30 1.05
CA LEU A 396 -23.74 10.94 1.37
C LEU A 396 -22.94 10.47 0.13
N ARG A 397 -23.61 10.26 -1.01
CA ARG A 397 -23.02 9.80 -2.28
C ARG A 397 -22.09 8.59 -2.13
N LEU A 398 -22.48 7.67 -1.24
CA LEU A 398 -21.76 6.42 -1.03
C LEU A 398 -21.90 5.52 -2.29
N PRO A 399 -20.81 4.97 -2.84
CA PRO A 399 -20.89 4.16 -4.06
C PRO A 399 -21.67 2.85 -3.84
N ASP A 400 -22.55 2.53 -4.80
CA ASP A 400 -23.40 1.35 -4.76
C ASP A 400 -22.58 0.04 -4.80
N ILE A 401 -22.79 -0.83 -3.79
CA ILE A 401 -22.48 -2.28 -3.74
C ILE A 401 -21.13 -2.71 -3.11
N ALA A 402 -20.22 -1.81 -2.72
CA ALA A 402 -18.90 -2.23 -2.19
C ALA A 402 -18.25 -1.18 -1.27
N ASP A 403 -19.06 -0.67 -0.36
CA ASP A 403 -18.82 0.57 0.35
C ASP A 403 -17.77 0.42 1.47
N ASN A 404 -16.79 1.32 1.51
CA ASN A 404 -15.79 1.37 2.60
C ASN A 404 -16.31 2.20 3.79
N LEU A 405 -17.64 2.26 3.98
CA LEU A 405 -18.30 3.03 5.02
C LEU A 405 -17.70 2.77 6.40
N GLU A 406 -17.47 1.51 6.75
CA GLU A 406 -16.90 1.16 8.06
C GLU A 406 -15.44 1.65 8.16
N ALA A 407 -14.63 1.60 7.10
CA ALA A 407 -13.30 2.21 7.09
C ALA A 407 -13.36 3.75 7.17
N ARG A 408 -14.38 4.39 6.57
CA ARG A 408 -14.63 5.84 6.70
C ARG A 408 -15.06 6.23 8.12
N LEU A 409 -15.88 5.41 8.78
CA LEU A 409 -16.25 5.57 10.19
C LEU A 409 -15.04 5.38 11.12
N ILE A 410 -14.19 4.38 10.85
CA ILE A 410 -12.93 4.19 11.58
C ILE A 410 -12.01 5.39 11.40
N LEU A 411 -11.84 5.86 10.15
CA LEU A 411 -11.08 7.07 9.84
C LEU A 411 -11.60 8.27 10.64
N LEU A 412 -12.91 8.51 10.60
CA LEU A 412 -13.56 9.62 11.31
C LEU A 412 -13.36 9.51 12.83
N THR A 413 -13.58 8.33 13.40
CA THR A 413 -13.43 8.05 14.83
C THR A 413 -12.00 8.34 15.30
N ARG A 414 -11.00 7.88 14.54
CA ARG A 414 -9.59 8.13 14.86
C ARG A 414 -9.21 9.61 14.71
N ARG A 415 -9.70 10.28 13.68
CA ARG A 415 -9.47 11.73 13.50
C ARG A 415 -10.09 12.56 14.61
N LEU A 416 -11.29 12.22 15.03
CA LEU A 416 -11.94 12.84 16.19
C LEU A 416 -11.10 12.63 17.45
N ALA A 417 -10.67 11.39 17.73
CA ALA A 417 -9.84 11.09 18.90
C ALA A 417 -8.47 11.82 18.90
N GLU A 418 -7.90 12.11 17.72
CA GLU A 418 -6.65 12.88 17.59
C GLU A 418 -6.82 14.39 17.75
N ARG A 419 -7.98 14.94 17.38
CA ARG A 419 -8.18 16.40 17.20
C ARG A 419 -9.23 17.00 18.13
N SER A 420 -10.03 16.19 18.82
CA SER A 420 -11.10 16.65 19.68
C SER A 420 -11.30 15.71 20.87
N SER A 421 -11.63 16.29 22.01
CA SER A 421 -12.15 15.56 23.16
C SER A 421 -13.64 15.80 23.39
N ASP A 422 -14.27 16.61 22.54
CA ASP A 422 -15.64 17.11 22.71
C ASP A 422 -16.66 16.31 21.92
N ILE A 423 -16.25 15.73 20.79
CA ILE A 423 -17.06 14.89 19.92
C ILE A 423 -16.43 13.50 19.85
N ALA A 424 -17.21 12.47 20.14
CA ALA A 424 -16.79 11.09 19.99
C ALA A 424 -17.86 10.28 19.24
N ILE A 425 -17.41 9.31 18.45
CA ILE A 425 -18.26 8.30 17.83
C ILE A 425 -17.81 6.96 18.42
N GLU A 426 -18.70 6.30 19.14
CA GLU A 426 -18.40 5.06 19.86
C GLU A 426 -19.27 3.93 19.34
N ARG A 427 -18.67 2.78 19.06
CA ARG A 427 -19.40 1.61 18.59
C ARG A 427 -20.21 1.01 19.74
N CYS A 428 -21.52 0.83 19.54
CA CYS A 428 -22.43 0.25 20.55
C CYS A 428 -23.00 -1.11 20.13
N GLY A 429 -22.55 -1.66 19.00
CA GLY A 429 -22.94 -2.96 18.48
C GLY A 429 -22.49 -3.14 17.02
N ARG A 430 -22.74 -4.31 16.44
CA ARG A 430 -22.44 -4.55 15.02
C ARG A 430 -23.25 -3.60 14.14
N GLY A 431 -22.57 -2.82 13.31
CA GLY A 431 -23.18 -1.82 12.44
C GLY A 431 -23.89 -0.67 13.18
N ARG A 432 -23.59 -0.45 14.47
CA ARG A 432 -24.23 0.56 15.32
C ARG A 432 -23.23 1.40 16.08
N PHE A 433 -23.52 2.68 16.20
CA PHE A 433 -22.64 3.62 16.89
C PHE A 433 -23.44 4.74 17.57
N VAL A 434 -22.82 5.33 18.59
CA VAL A 434 -23.34 6.42 19.40
C VAL A 434 -22.48 7.65 19.14
N LEU A 435 -23.13 8.77 18.85
CA LEU A 435 -22.53 10.10 18.87
C LEU A 435 -22.60 10.64 20.31
N THR A 436 -21.45 10.92 20.89
CA THR A 436 -21.31 11.51 22.22
C THR A 436 -20.75 12.93 22.10
N LEU A 437 -21.46 13.90 22.69
CA LEU A 437 -21.05 15.30 22.74
C LEU A 437 -20.81 15.72 24.19
N ARG A 438 -19.60 16.19 24.52
CA ARG A 438 -19.27 16.78 25.83
C ARG A 438 -19.56 18.27 25.90
N ARG A 439 -19.61 18.92 24.73
CA ARG A 439 -19.85 20.35 24.52
C ARG A 439 -20.96 20.51 23.49
N SER A 440 -21.83 21.50 23.67
CA SER A 440 -22.83 21.83 22.65
C SER A 440 -22.15 22.26 21.35
N VAL A 441 -22.75 21.97 20.19
CA VAL A 441 -22.18 22.31 18.88
C VAL A 441 -22.98 23.40 18.19
N THR A 442 -22.29 24.30 17.50
CA THR A 442 -22.90 25.28 16.58
C THR A 442 -22.48 24.93 15.16
N LEU A 443 -23.45 24.53 14.34
CA LEU A 443 -23.21 24.11 12.95
C LEU A 443 -23.25 25.32 12.00
N ILE A 444 -22.18 25.52 11.24
CA ILE A 444 -22.06 26.57 10.22
C ILE A 444 -21.79 25.90 8.87
N ASN A 445 -22.76 26.01 7.95
CA ASN A 445 -22.59 25.54 6.58
C ASN A 445 -22.07 26.68 5.70
N VAL A 446 -20.91 26.48 5.08
CA VAL A 446 -20.33 27.38 4.10
C VAL A 446 -20.70 26.85 2.70
N PRO A 447 -21.60 27.52 1.97
CA PRO A 447 -22.04 27.08 0.66
C PRO A 447 -20.91 27.22 -0.38
N ARG A 448 -21.05 26.51 -1.50
CA ARG A 448 -20.14 26.63 -2.64
C ARG A 448 -20.11 28.07 -3.15
N PRO A 449 -18.93 28.66 -3.42
CA PRO A 449 -18.85 29.98 -4.00
C PRO A 449 -19.58 29.98 -5.35
N GLY A 450 -20.67 30.74 -5.45
CA GLY A 450 -21.54 30.83 -6.65
C GLY A 450 -22.96 30.29 -6.48
N MET A 451 -23.28 29.60 -5.38
CA MET A 451 -24.67 29.32 -4.96
C MET A 451 -25.02 30.17 -3.74
N ALA A 452 -25.47 31.40 -3.97
CA ALA A 452 -26.27 32.10 -2.98
C ALA A 452 -27.69 31.47 -2.96
N ALA A 453 -28.25 31.40 -1.75
CA ALA A 453 -29.45 30.65 -1.35
C ALA A 453 -30.65 30.70 -2.31
#